data_AF-A0A932XQ58-F1
#
_entry.id   AF-A0A932XQ58-F1
#
_cell.length_a   1.000
_cell.length_b   1.000
_cell.length_c   1.000
_cell.angle_alpha   90.00
_cell.angle_beta   90.00
_cell.angle_gamma   90.00
#
_symmetry.space_group_name_H-M   'P 1'
#
loop_
_entity.id
_entity.type
_entity.pdbx_description
1 polymer ?
#
loop_
_entity_poly.entity_id
_entity_poly.type
_entity_poly.pdbx_seq_one_letter_code
_entity_poly.pdbx_strand_id
1 'polypeptide(L)'
;MTYQAETTGSQIIAELNNLRKRGDATELELASLTRKANNLVAADSSQAYAALGMIATIQERPEEVRDNFLRAIRLAPGNTTIICNYAMSLTGLGYLGEAFDTAHSAHLIDPSDINVLELTIDLASSSAKFNKAQELLEKFIRLNPDRHHELEFKIAQIANFMLKHNISEDELTLIVDKVTNYLHQNSVYKIRRGRIGLQYDDDSVWLQITFYLALPVERIIDLNSGLAEVLAELNISKPAKTFTNSMYLAAA
;
A
#
# COMPACT_ATOMS: atom_id res chain seq x y z
N MET A 1 15.19 -40.85 -15.44
CA MET A 1 15.54 -39.70 -14.57
C MET A 1 14.69 -38.53 -15.03
N THR A 2 13.63 -38.22 -14.30
CA THR A 2 12.79 -37.06 -14.58
C THR A 2 13.54 -35.81 -14.14
N TYR A 3 13.97 -35.00 -15.11
CA TYR A 3 14.57 -33.70 -14.89
C TYR A 3 13.50 -32.78 -14.30
N GLN A 4 13.42 -32.68 -12.97
CA GLN A 4 12.66 -31.61 -12.33
C GLN A 4 13.42 -30.32 -12.64
N ALA A 5 12.82 -29.43 -13.44
CA ALA A 5 13.39 -28.11 -13.68
C ALA A 5 13.66 -27.44 -12.32
N GLU A 6 14.90 -27.03 -12.08
CA GLU A 6 15.27 -26.28 -10.88
C GLU A 6 14.36 -25.05 -10.77
N THR A 7 13.56 -24.99 -9.71
CA THR A 7 12.66 -23.86 -9.53
C THR A 7 13.46 -22.63 -9.16
N THR A 8 13.35 -21.54 -9.91
CA THR A 8 14.05 -20.28 -9.62
C THR A 8 13.25 -19.38 -8.68
N GLY A 9 13.90 -18.45 -7.99
CA GLY A 9 13.21 -17.46 -7.14
C GLY A 9 12.16 -16.64 -7.93
N SER A 10 12.47 -16.30 -9.19
CA SER A 10 11.54 -15.63 -10.11
C SER A 10 10.28 -16.46 -10.43
N GLN A 11 10.40 -17.77 -10.55
CA GLN A 11 9.24 -18.65 -10.75
C GLN A 11 8.34 -18.69 -9.51
N ILE A 12 8.93 -18.73 -8.31
CA ILE A 12 8.17 -18.66 -7.05
C ILE A 12 7.42 -17.33 -6.95
N ILE A 13 8.07 -16.21 -7.27
CA ILE A 13 7.44 -14.88 -7.29
C ILE A 13 6.29 -14.83 -8.32
N ALA A 14 6.44 -15.44 -9.49
CA ALA A 14 5.37 -15.53 -10.48
C ALA A 14 4.18 -16.35 -9.98
N GLU A 15 4.42 -17.51 -9.35
CA GLU A 15 3.38 -18.31 -8.69
C GLU A 15 2.67 -17.49 -7.58
N LEU A 16 3.42 -16.78 -6.73
CA LEU A 16 2.86 -15.92 -5.68
C LEU A 16 2.01 -14.78 -6.23
N ASN A 17 2.43 -14.16 -7.33
CA ASN A 17 1.64 -13.13 -8.00
C ASN A 17 0.30 -13.67 -8.51
N ASN A 18 0.28 -14.91 -9.02
CA ASN A 18 -0.96 -15.55 -9.44
C ASN A 18 -1.87 -15.88 -8.23
N LEU A 19 -1.31 -16.38 -7.14
CA LEU A 19 -2.06 -16.63 -5.91
C LEU A 19 -2.67 -15.34 -5.34
N ARG A 20 -1.91 -14.24 -5.33
CA ARG A 20 -2.41 -12.92 -4.90
C ARG A 20 -3.55 -12.42 -5.78
N LYS A 21 -3.48 -12.63 -7.09
CA LYS A 21 -4.57 -12.31 -8.03
C LYS A 21 -5.82 -13.16 -7.79
N ARG A 22 -5.65 -14.45 -7.49
CA ARG A 22 -6.75 -15.37 -7.18
C ARG A 22 -7.42 -15.04 -5.83
N GLY A 23 -6.63 -14.60 -4.85
CA GLY A 23 -7.10 -14.04 -3.58
C GLY A 23 -7.43 -15.08 -2.50
N ASP A 24 -7.20 -16.36 -2.77
CA ASP A 24 -7.61 -17.54 -2.01
C ASP A 24 -6.45 -18.56 -1.88
N ALA A 25 -5.23 -18.07 -1.64
CA ALA A 25 -4.05 -18.92 -1.45
C ALA A 25 -4.27 -19.90 -0.29
N THR A 26 -4.13 -21.20 -0.56
CA THR A 26 -4.30 -22.23 0.47
C THR A 26 -3.04 -22.38 1.32
N GLU A 27 -3.19 -22.85 2.56
CA GLU A 27 -2.06 -23.15 3.44
C GLU A 27 -1.09 -24.17 2.80
N LEU A 28 -1.61 -25.14 2.04
CA LEU A 28 -0.79 -26.14 1.35
C LEU A 28 0.06 -25.51 0.23
N GLU A 29 -0.52 -24.61 -0.57
CA GLU A 29 0.21 -23.87 -1.60
C GLU A 29 1.31 -23.00 -0.96
N LEU A 30 0.97 -22.26 0.11
CA LEU A 30 1.93 -21.43 0.83
C LEU A 30 3.04 -22.26 1.49
N ALA A 31 2.72 -23.39 2.11
CA ALA A 31 3.72 -24.28 2.70
C ALA A 31 4.67 -24.87 1.65
N SER A 32 4.13 -25.27 0.49
CA SER A 32 4.92 -25.75 -0.65
C SER A 32 5.88 -24.68 -1.16
N LEU A 33 5.38 -23.45 -1.38
CA LEU A 33 6.18 -22.30 -1.82
C LEU A 33 7.22 -21.90 -0.78
N THR A 34 6.87 -21.94 0.50
CA THR A 34 7.81 -21.66 1.62
C THR A 34 8.98 -22.64 1.59
N ARG A 35 8.71 -23.95 1.44
CA ARG A 35 9.76 -24.96 1.33
C ARG A 35 10.64 -24.73 0.11
N LYS A 36 10.06 -24.44 -1.06
CA LYS A 36 10.81 -24.10 -2.27
C LYS A 36 11.71 -22.89 -2.04
N ALA A 37 11.18 -21.81 -1.46
CA ALA A 37 11.93 -20.58 -1.21
C ALA A 37 13.07 -20.80 -0.20
N ASN A 38 12.83 -21.53 0.90
CA ASN A 38 13.86 -21.86 1.90
C ASN A 38 15.01 -22.69 1.30
N ASN A 39 14.72 -23.64 0.41
CA ASN A 39 15.77 -24.41 -0.27
C ASN A 39 16.68 -23.53 -1.15
N LEU A 40 16.17 -22.39 -1.64
CA LEU A 40 16.93 -21.44 -2.44
C LEU A 40 17.69 -20.39 -1.60
N VAL A 41 17.45 -20.31 -0.29
CA VAL A 41 18.17 -19.38 0.60
C VAL A 41 19.65 -19.73 0.68
N ALA A 42 19.99 -21.03 0.71
CA ALA A 42 21.38 -21.49 0.77
C ALA A 42 22.19 -21.16 -0.50
N ALA A 43 21.51 -20.90 -1.62
CA ALA A 43 22.10 -20.47 -2.88
C ALA A 43 22.16 -18.93 -3.03
N ASP A 44 21.88 -18.19 -1.95
CA ASP A 44 21.96 -16.73 -1.86
C ASP A 44 21.24 -15.97 -2.98
N SER A 45 19.96 -16.29 -3.19
CA SER A 45 19.14 -15.46 -4.06
C SER A 45 18.37 -14.43 -3.25
N SER A 46 18.66 -13.15 -3.47
CA SER A 46 17.81 -12.03 -3.02
C SER A 46 16.32 -12.25 -3.37
N GLN A 47 16.06 -12.97 -4.46
CA GLN A 47 14.72 -13.41 -4.86
C GLN A 47 14.07 -14.43 -3.91
N ALA A 48 14.81 -15.35 -3.29
CA ALA A 48 14.26 -16.28 -2.31
C ALA A 48 13.77 -15.54 -1.06
N TYR A 49 14.57 -14.61 -0.55
CA TYR A 49 14.16 -13.75 0.55
C TYR A 49 12.97 -12.85 0.16
N ALA A 50 12.96 -12.26 -1.04
CA ALA A 50 11.80 -11.51 -1.53
C ALA A 50 10.54 -12.40 -1.60
N ALA A 51 10.66 -13.64 -2.05
CA ALA A 51 9.56 -14.60 -2.08
C ALA A 51 9.04 -14.95 -0.67
N LEU A 52 9.93 -15.17 0.30
CA LEU A 52 9.55 -15.37 1.71
C LEU A 52 8.83 -14.15 2.27
N GLY A 53 9.28 -12.93 1.96
CA GLY A 53 8.58 -11.70 2.33
C GLY A 53 7.18 -11.60 1.72
N MET A 54 7.03 -11.97 0.45
CA MET A 54 5.72 -12.03 -0.21
C MET A 54 4.79 -13.10 0.42
N ILE A 55 5.33 -14.26 0.82
CA ILE A 55 4.57 -15.29 1.53
C ILE A 55 4.11 -14.77 2.90
N ALA A 56 5.01 -14.16 3.67
CA ALA A 56 4.70 -13.54 4.95
C ALA A 56 3.63 -12.44 4.83
N THR A 57 3.59 -11.74 3.69
CA THR A 57 2.53 -10.76 3.38
C THR A 57 1.17 -11.43 3.28
N ILE A 58 1.08 -12.57 2.56
CA ILE A 58 -0.17 -13.33 2.43
C ILE A 58 -0.61 -13.90 3.79
N GLN A 59 0.35 -14.26 4.64
CA GLN A 59 0.14 -14.77 5.99
C GLN A 59 -0.07 -13.67 7.05
N GLU A 60 -0.08 -12.39 6.65
CA GLU A 60 -0.31 -11.25 7.54
C GLU A 60 0.72 -11.14 8.69
N ARG A 61 2.00 -11.44 8.39
CA ARG A 61 3.11 -11.44 9.37
C ARG A 61 4.06 -10.27 9.12
N PRO A 62 3.76 -9.06 9.63
CA PRO A 62 4.49 -7.84 9.27
C PRO A 62 5.99 -7.90 9.61
N GLU A 63 6.35 -8.47 10.75
CA GLU A 63 7.77 -8.57 11.14
C GLU A 63 8.56 -9.48 10.20
N GLU A 64 7.98 -10.61 9.78
CA GLU A 64 8.60 -11.50 8.80
C GLU A 64 8.67 -10.85 7.40
N VAL A 65 7.69 -10.00 7.03
CA VAL A 65 7.76 -9.21 5.79
C VAL A 65 9.00 -8.30 5.83
N ARG A 66 9.17 -7.53 6.90
CA ARG A 66 10.31 -6.60 7.04
C ARG A 66 11.64 -7.34 7.01
N ASP A 67 11.82 -8.37 7.84
CA ASP A 67 13.09 -9.10 7.93
C ASP A 67 13.49 -9.70 6.58
N ASN A 68 12.56 -10.38 5.89
CA ASN A 68 12.85 -11.01 4.62
C ASN A 68 13.16 -10.00 3.51
N PHE A 69 12.37 -8.92 3.37
CA PHE A 69 12.65 -7.92 2.35
C PHE A 69 13.94 -7.13 2.63
N LEU A 70 14.23 -6.79 3.89
CA LEU A 70 15.48 -6.11 4.24
C LEU A 70 16.71 -6.99 3.95
N ARG A 71 16.62 -8.31 4.14
CA ARG A 71 17.67 -9.25 3.70
C ARG A 71 17.79 -9.28 2.17
N ALA A 72 16.67 -9.37 1.46
CA ALA A 72 16.65 -9.36 0.00
C ALA A 72 17.30 -8.08 -0.58
N ILE A 73 16.97 -6.92 -0.02
CA ILE A 73 17.52 -5.62 -0.41
C ILE A 73 19.02 -5.54 -0.07
N ARG A 74 19.45 -6.06 1.08
CA ARG A 74 20.89 -6.08 1.44
C ARG A 74 21.73 -6.86 0.43
N LEU A 75 21.18 -7.96 -0.10
CA LEU A 75 21.85 -8.79 -1.10
C LEU A 75 21.82 -8.17 -2.50
N ALA A 76 20.83 -7.33 -2.80
CA ALA A 76 20.69 -6.68 -4.10
C ALA A 76 20.17 -5.23 -3.95
N PRO A 77 21.00 -4.29 -3.45
CA PRO A 77 20.54 -2.96 -3.03
C PRO A 77 20.07 -2.06 -4.17
N GLY A 78 20.53 -2.32 -5.41
CA GLY A 78 20.07 -1.62 -6.61
C GLY A 78 18.88 -2.27 -7.31
N ASN A 79 18.34 -3.37 -6.79
CA ASN A 79 17.24 -4.07 -7.44
C ASN A 79 15.90 -3.42 -7.10
N THR A 80 15.48 -2.47 -7.93
CA THR A 80 14.21 -1.74 -7.80
C THR A 80 13.00 -2.66 -7.77
N THR A 81 13.03 -3.82 -8.46
CA THR A 81 11.92 -4.79 -8.44
C THR A 81 11.70 -5.36 -7.03
N ILE A 82 12.77 -5.67 -6.29
CA ILE A 82 12.65 -6.17 -4.91
C ILE A 82 12.12 -5.06 -3.98
N ILE A 83 12.61 -3.83 -4.14
CA ILE A 83 12.17 -2.69 -3.34
C ILE A 83 10.69 -2.38 -3.62
N CYS A 84 10.26 -2.40 -4.88
CA CYS A 84 8.85 -2.24 -5.25
C CYS A 84 7.96 -3.36 -4.70
N ASN A 85 8.43 -4.62 -4.73
CA ASN A 85 7.70 -5.72 -4.10
C ASN A 85 7.54 -5.50 -2.58
N TYR A 86 8.57 -4.98 -1.91
CA TYR A 86 8.48 -4.62 -0.49
C TYR A 86 7.43 -3.53 -0.25
N ALA A 87 7.48 -2.45 -1.04
CA ALA A 87 6.48 -1.37 -0.97
C ALA A 87 5.04 -1.88 -1.19
N MET A 88 4.83 -2.75 -2.17
CA MET A 88 3.52 -3.38 -2.42
C MET A 88 3.07 -4.27 -1.25
N SER A 89 4.00 -5.01 -0.64
CA SER A 89 3.73 -5.83 0.54
C SER A 89 3.33 -4.98 1.75
N LEU A 90 4.07 -3.89 2.02
CA LEU A 90 3.73 -2.92 3.06
C LEU A 90 2.35 -2.29 2.81
N THR A 91 2.03 -1.98 1.56
CA THR A 91 0.70 -1.46 1.16
C THR A 91 -0.41 -2.45 1.47
N GLY A 92 -0.21 -3.73 1.15
CA GLY A 92 -1.18 -4.79 1.44
C GLY A 92 -1.40 -5.05 2.93
N LEU A 93 -0.41 -4.68 3.75
CA LEU A 93 -0.48 -4.72 5.21
C LEU A 93 -0.92 -3.39 5.84
N GLY A 94 -1.24 -2.37 5.04
CA GLY A 94 -1.69 -1.06 5.52
C GLY A 94 -0.61 -0.11 6.06
N TYR A 95 0.68 -0.44 5.91
CA TYR A 95 1.79 0.46 6.24
C TYR A 95 2.03 1.46 5.11
N LEU A 96 1.04 2.32 4.84
CA LEU A 96 1.02 3.17 3.64
C LEU A 96 2.17 4.17 3.60
N GLY A 97 2.45 4.86 4.71
CA GLY A 97 3.57 5.81 4.80
C GLY A 97 4.93 5.15 4.48
N GLU A 98 5.23 4.01 5.13
CA GLU A 98 6.44 3.22 4.90
C GLU A 98 6.50 2.67 3.46
N ALA A 99 5.36 2.26 2.90
CA ALA A 99 5.26 1.80 1.52
C ALA A 99 5.64 2.90 0.53
N PHE A 100 5.14 4.13 0.72
CA PHE A 100 5.53 5.27 -0.11
C PHE A 100 7.03 5.56 0.01
N ASP A 101 7.58 5.63 1.22
CA ASP A 101 8.99 5.95 1.42
C ASP A 101 9.90 4.89 0.75
N THR A 102 9.49 3.62 0.84
CA THR A 102 10.14 2.49 0.16
C THR A 102 10.08 2.61 -1.37
N ALA A 103 8.91 2.87 -1.96
CA ALA A 103 8.79 3.04 -3.41
C ALA A 103 9.53 4.29 -3.91
N HIS A 104 9.48 5.37 -3.16
CA HIS A 104 10.24 6.59 -3.46
C HIS A 104 11.75 6.31 -3.46
N SER A 105 12.26 5.48 -2.54
CA SER A 105 13.67 5.05 -2.58
C SER A 105 14.02 4.25 -3.84
N ALA A 106 13.10 3.39 -4.33
CA ALA A 106 13.29 2.71 -5.61
C ALA A 106 13.32 3.70 -6.78
N HIS A 107 12.44 4.70 -6.76
CA HIS A 107 12.40 5.75 -7.78
C HIS A 107 13.70 6.59 -7.82
N LEU A 108 14.37 6.79 -6.68
CA LEU A 108 15.63 7.52 -6.65
C LEU A 108 16.80 6.73 -7.27
N ILE A 109 16.71 5.39 -7.35
CA ILE A 109 17.73 4.54 -7.98
C ILE A 109 17.68 4.66 -9.51
N ASP A 110 16.49 4.52 -10.09
CA ASP A 110 16.23 4.78 -11.51
C ASP A 110 15.04 5.74 -11.65
N PRO A 111 15.32 7.05 -11.76
CA PRO A 111 14.26 8.04 -11.85
C PRO A 111 13.54 8.07 -13.20
N SER A 112 13.96 7.26 -14.17
CA SER A 112 13.37 7.15 -15.51
C SER A 112 12.49 5.91 -15.68
N ASP A 113 12.55 4.95 -14.76
CA ASP A 113 11.68 3.76 -14.78
C ASP A 113 10.23 4.17 -14.51
N ILE A 114 9.43 4.13 -15.58
CA ILE A 114 8.03 4.53 -15.55
C ILE A 114 7.19 3.64 -14.64
N ASN A 115 7.49 2.34 -14.54
CA ASN A 115 6.69 1.45 -13.68
C ASN A 115 6.90 1.79 -12.20
N VAL A 116 8.14 2.12 -11.82
CA VAL A 116 8.47 2.55 -10.46
C VAL A 116 7.87 3.92 -10.17
N LEU A 117 7.90 4.84 -11.15
CA LEU A 117 7.29 6.16 -11.03
C LEU A 117 5.77 6.07 -10.84
N GLU A 118 5.07 5.26 -11.65
CA GLU A 118 3.62 5.03 -11.51
C GLU A 118 3.27 4.45 -10.13
N LEU A 119 4.00 3.43 -9.67
CA LEU A 119 3.83 2.89 -8.31
C LEU A 119 4.04 3.95 -7.23
N THR A 120 5.05 4.81 -7.39
CA THR A 120 5.36 5.85 -6.40
C THR A 120 4.27 6.93 -6.35
N ILE A 121 3.73 7.36 -7.50
CA ILE A 121 2.56 8.27 -7.58
C ILE A 121 1.36 7.64 -6.87
N ASP A 122 1.12 6.37 -7.16
CA ASP A 122 0.03 5.59 -6.60
C ASP A 122 0.07 5.51 -5.08
N LEU A 123 1.26 5.27 -4.53
CA LEU A 123 1.48 5.18 -3.08
C LEU A 123 1.53 6.54 -2.41
N ALA A 124 1.99 7.59 -3.10
CA ALA A 124 1.91 8.97 -2.60
C ALA A 124 0.44 9.34 -2.37
N SER A 125 -0.42 9.09 -3.36
CA SER A 125 -1.86 9.33 -3.28
C SER A 125 -2.54 8.53 -2.15
N SER A 126 -2.25 7.23 -2.05
CA SER A 126 -2.82 6.38 -0.98
C SER A 126 -2.33 6.75 0.42
N SER A 127 -1.14 7.36 0.55
CA SER A 127 -0.55 7.79 1.83
C SER A 127 -0.85 9.26 2.17
N ALA A 128 -1.82 9.86 1.46
CA ALA A 128 -2.19 11.26 1.54
C ALA A 128 -1.08 12.28 1.20
N LYS A 129 0.04 11.85 0.58
CA LYS A 129 1.17 12.71 0.18
C LYS A 129 0.92 13.39 -1.17
N PHE A 130 -0.13 14.22 -1.26
CA PHE A 130 -0.63 14.81 -2.50
C PHE A 130 0.34 15.78 -3.19
N ASN A 131 1.07 16.60 -2.43
CA ASN A 131 2.07 17.50 -2.99
C ASN A 131 3.16 16.71 -3.71
N LYS A 132 3.62 15.64 -3.08
CA LYS A 132 4.63 14.75 -3.67
C LYS A 132 4.06 13.98 -4.87
N ALA A 133 2.79 13.57 -4.80
CA ALA A 133 2.11 12.95 -5.94
C ALA A 133 2.03 13.89 -7.15
N GLN A 134 1.78 15.19 -6.94
CA GLN A 134 1.81 16.22 -8.01
C GLN A 134 3.20 16.37 -8.64
N GLU A 135 4.25 16.51 -7.82
CA GLU A 135 5.63 16.60 -8.31
C GLU A 135 6.01 15.38 -9.20
N LEU A 136 5.62 14.19 -8.76
CA LEU A 136 5.87 12.94 -9.49
C LEU A 136 5.02 12.84 -10.77
N LEU A 137 3.77 13.32 -10.75
CA LEU A 137 2.92 13.40 -11.94
C LEU A 137 3.50 14.34 -13.00
N GLU A 138 4.00 15.52 -12.61
CA GLU A 138 4.66 16.43 -13.54
C GLU A 138 5.85 15.75 -14.22
N LYS A 139 6.61 14.95 -13.45
CA LYS A 139 7.70 14.16 -14.00
C LYS A 139 7.21 13.07 -14.95
N PHE A 140 6.14 12.37 -14.59
CA PHE A 140 5.52 11.35 -15.45
C PHE A 140 5.10 11.93 -16.80
N ILE A 141 4.44 13.10 -16.80
CA ILE A 141 4.02 13.83 -18.00
C ILE A 141 5.23 14.24 -18.84
N ARG A 142 6.32 14.74 -18.21
CA ARG A 142 7.56 15.08 -18.93
C ARG A 142 8.20 13.87 -19.63
N LEU A 143 8.15 12.69 -19.00
CA LEU A 143 8.70 11.46 -19.57
C LEU A 143 7.76 10.80 -20.59
N ASN A 144 6.45 11.04 -20.50
CA ASN A 144 5.42 10.47 -21.38
C ASN A 144 4.39 11.54 -21.79
N PRO A 145 4.75 12.48 -22.69
CA PRO A 145 3.87 13.61 -23.04
C PRO A 145 2.55 13.18 -23.69
N ASP A 146 2.52 12.00 -24.32
CA ASP A 146 1.33 11.47 -25.00
C ASP A 146 0.48 10.54 -24.10
N ARG A 147 0.87 10.35 -22.84
CA ARG A 147 0.18 9.44 -21.90
C ARG A 147 -0.30 10.19 -20.67
N HIS A 148 -1.59 10.02 -20.35
CA HIS A 148 -2.17 10.52 -19.11
C HIS A 148 -2.05 9.48 -17.99
N HIS A 149 -1.72 9.95 -16.79
CA HIS A 149 -1.78 9.11 -15.59
C HIS A 149 -3.21 9.10 -15.05
N GLU A 150 -3.73 7.93 -14.65
CA GLU A 150 -5.13 7.80 -14.23
C GLU A 150 -5.51 8.66 -13.01
N LEU A 151 -4.52 8.99 -12.17
CA LEU A 151 -4.71 9.81 -10.97
C LEU A 151 -4.51 11.31 -11.18
N GLU A 152 -4.11 11.77 -12.38
CA GLU A 152 -3.75 13.17 -12.64
C GLU A 152 -4.88 14.14 -12.22
N PHE A 153 -6.07 13.94 -12.79
CA PHE A 153 -7.24 14.79 -12.50
C PHE A 153 -7.68 14.67 -11.04
N LYS A 154 -7.66 13.45 -10.49
CA LYS A 154 -8.11 13.17 -9.13
C LYS A 154 -7.23 13.85 -8.08
N ILE A 155 -5.90 13.77 -8.24
CA ILE A 155 -4.94 14.43 -7.33
C ILE A 155 -5.12 15.95 -7.40
N ALA A 156 -5.28 16.52 -8.59
CA ALA A 156 -5.53 17.96 -8.76
C ALA A 156 -6.82 18.41 -8.06
N GLN A 157 -7.91 17.65 -8.20
CA GLN A 157 -9.17 17.94 -7.52
C GLN A 157 -9.03 17.91 -5.99
N ILE A 158 -8.40 16.87 -5.44
CA ILE A 158 -8.20 16.72 -4.00
C ILE A 158 -7.32 17.86 -3.47
N ALA A 159 -6.21 18.17 -4.13
CA ALA A 159 -5.31 19.25 -3.71
C ALA A 159 -6.03 20.62 -3.71
N ASN A 160 -6.83 20.91 -4.74
CA ASN A 160 -7.62 22.14 -4.79
C ASN A 160 -8.67 22.20 -3.67
N PHE A 161 -9.33 21.09 -3.37
CA PHE A 161 -10.27 20.99 -2.26
C PHE A 161 -9.55 21.24 -0.92
N MET A 162 -8.42 20.57 -0.69
CA MET A 162 -7.60 20.76 0.52
C MET A 162 -7.19 22.22 0.70
N LEU A 163 -6.68 22.85 -0.36
CA LEU A 163 -6.30 24.26 -0.35
C LEU A 163 -7.49 25.18 -0.02
N LYS A 164 -8.63 24.98 -0.67
CA LYS A 164 -9.84 25.79 -0.46
C LYS A 164 -10.39 25.68 0.95
N HIS A 165 -10.28 24.51 1.57
CA HIS A 165 -10.85 24.21 2.88
C HIS A 165 -9.81 24.26 4.02
N ASN A 166 -8.59 24.71 3.74
CA ASN A 166 -7.45 24.78 4.66
C ASN A 166 -7.15 23.43 5.35
N ILE A 167 -7.25 22.33 4.61
CA ILE A 167 -6.87 20.99 5.09
C ILE A 167 -5.42 20.75 4.69
N SER A 168 -4.56 20.50 5.67
CA SER A 168 -3.14 20.20 5.43
C SER A 168 -2.91 18.74 5.06
N GLU A 169 -1.78 18.48 4.39
CA GLU A 169 -1.31 17.12 4.11
C GLU A 169 -1.05 16.35 5.41
N ASP A 170 -0.41 17.00 6.38
CA ASP A 170 -0.06 16.43 7.68
C ASP A 170 -1.31 15.96 8.46
N GLU A 171 -2.42 16.69 8.38
CA GLU A 171 -3.69 16.26 8.99
C GLU A 171 -4.24 14.99 8.34
N LEU A 172 -4.18 14.87 7.01
CA LEU A 172 -4.63 13.67 6.33
C LEU A 172 -3.72 12.47 6.61
N THR A 173 -2.41 12.68 6.59
CA THR A 173 -1.44 11.64 6.95
C THR A 173 -1.65 11.19 8.39
N LEU A 174 -1.84 12.12 9.34
CA LEU A 174 -2.15 11.80 10.74
C LEU A 174 -3.42 10.95 10.86
N ILE A 175 -4.47 11.29 10.12
CA ILE A 175 -5.71 10.52 10.12
C ILE A 175 -5.48 9.11 9.56
N VAL A 176 -4.82 8.99 8.40
CA VAL A 176 -4.50 7.71 7.78
C VAL A 176 -3.70 6.83 8.74
N ASP A 177 -2.66 7.39 9.35
CA ASP A 177 -1.79 6.69 10.29
C ASP A 177 -2.53 6.28 11.56
N LYS A 178 -3.42 7.12 12.10
CA LYS A 178 -4.20 6.78 13.29
C LYS A 178 -5.18 5.64 13.02
N VAL A 179 -5.83 5.66 11.86
CA VAL A 179 -6.74 4.57 11.46
C VAL A 179 -5.98 3.27 11.23
N THR A 180 -4.88 3.29 10.47
CA THR A 180 -4.11 2.06 10.20
C THR A 180 -3.47 1.49 11.47
N ASN A 181 -2.94 2.35 12.36
CA ASN A 181 -2.44 1.91 13.67
C ASN A 181 -3.53 1.27 14.53
N TYR A 182 -4.74 1.86 14.58
CA TYR A 182 -5.86 1.26 15.30
C TYR A 182 -6.25 -0.11 14.72
N LEU A 183 -6.27 -0.24 13.40
CA LEU A 183 -6.54 -1.52 12.74
C LEU A 183 -5.47 -2.57 13.09
N HIS A 184 -4.19 -2.20 13.09
CA HIS A 184 -3.09 -3.09 13.48
C HIS A 184 -3.19 -3.52 14.96
N GLN A 185 -3.51 -2.59 15.87
CA GLN A 185 -3.75 -2.91 17.28
C GLN A 185 -4.89 -3.91 17.48
N ASN A 186 -5.86 -3.93 16.55
CA ASN A 186 -6.97 -4.89 16.52
C ASN A 186 -6.67 -6.12 15.64
N SER A 187 -5.40 -6.37 15.32
CA SER A 187 -4.93 -7.50 14.50
C SER A 187 -5.53 -7.55 13.09
N VAL A 188 -5.84 -6.38 12.51
CA VAL A 188 -6.32 -6.25 11.13
C VAL A 188 -5.17 -5.72 10.27
N TYR A 189 -4.52 -6.62 9.54
CA TYR A 189 -3.38 -6.26 8.69
C TYR A 189 -3.74 -6.25 7.21
N LYS A 190 -4.62 -7.15 6.74
CA LYS A 190 -5.08 -7.16 5.35
C LYS A 190 -6.02 -6.00 5.02
N ILE A 191 -5.42 -4.86 4.73
CA ILE A 191 -6.10 -3.62 4.36
C ILE A 191 -5.95 -3.46 2.85
N ARG A 192 -7.03 -3.66 2.09
CA ARG A 192 -7.01 -3.42 0.64
C ARG A 192 -6.86 -1.91 0.42
N ARG A 193 -5.91 -1.56 -0.47
CA ARG A 193 -5.45 -0.20 -0.81
C ARG A 193 -6.51 0.87 -0.52
N GLY A 194 -6.19 1.72 0.47
CA GLY A 194 -7.03 2.84 0.84
C GLY A 194 -7.24 3.79 -0.34
N ARG A 195 -8.48 4.27 -0.50
CA ARG A 195 -8.82 5.27 -1.52
C ARG A 195 -9.20 6.57 -0.84
N ILE A 196 -8.45 7.62 -1.13
CA ILE A 196 -8.84 9.00 -0.82
C ILE A 196 -9.53 9.59 -2.04
N GLY A 197 -10.67 10.24 -1.88
CA GLY A 197 -11.43 10.82 -2.97
C GLY A 197 -12.38 11.90 -2.51
N LEU A 198 -12.85 12.73 -3.44
CA LEU A 198 -13.97 13.63 -3.19
C LEU A 198 -15.28 12.88 -3.38
N GLN A 199 -16.21 13.14 -2.48
CA GLN A 199 -17.59 12.69 -2.60
C GLN A 199 -18.51 13.89 -2.65
N TYR A 200 -19.58 13.74 -3.40
CA TYR A 200 -20.53 14.79 -3.71
C TYR A 200 -21.93 14.33 -3.29
N ASP A 201 -22.64 15.21 -2.62
CA ASP A 201 -24.08 15.18 -2.39
C ASP A 201 -24.68 16.47 -2.96
N ASP A 202 -26.01 16.56 -3.06
CA ASP A 202 -26.72 17.65 -3.74
C ASP A 202 -26.28 19.04 -3.26
N ASP A 203 -25.96 19.18 -1.97
CA ASP A 203 -25.58 20.47 -1.34
C ASP A 203 -24.16 20.48 -0.73
N SER A 204 -23.37 19.42 -0.88
CA SER A 204 -22.11 19.28 -0.12
C SER A 204 -21.04 18.45 -0.81
N VAL A 205 -19.78 18.80 -0.56
CA VAL A 205 -18.61 18.03 -1.01
C VAL A 205 -17.67 17.79 0.17
N TRP A 206 -17.18 16.57 0.30
CA TRP A 206 -16.26 16.21 1.38
C TRP A 206 -15.16 15.27 0.90
N LEU A 207 -14.07 15.22 1.67
CA LEU A 207 -13.01 14.26 1.44
C LEU A 207 -13.37 12.94 2.12
N GLN A 208 -13.35 11.85 1.37
CA GLN A 208 -13.60 10.51 1.86
C GLN A 208 -12.30 9.70 1.83
N ILE A 209 -12.01 9.01 2.92
CA ILE A 209 -10.93 8.04 3.03
C ILE A 209 -11.57 6.68 3.28
N THR A 210 -11.44 5.78 2.32
CA THR A 210 -12.08 4.46 2.36
C THR A 210 -11.03 3.38 2.56
N PHE A 211 -11.16 2.61 3.64
CA PHE A 211 -10.38 1.41 3.91
C PHE A 211 -11.23 0.18 3.63
N TYR A 212 -10.74 -0.70 2.76
CA TYR A 212 -11.47 -1.92 2.39
C TYR A 212 -10.94 -3.10 3.20
N LEU A 213 -11.75 -3.61 4.11
CA LEU A 213 -11.40 -4.71 5.01
C LEU A 213 -12.10 -6.00 4.57
N ALA A 214 -11.37 -7.09 4.48
CA ALA A 214 -11.94 -8.41 4.18
C ALA A 214 -12.43 -9.11 5.46
N LEU A 215 -13.38 -8.47 6.16
CA LEU A 215 -13.91 -8.92 7.45
C LEU A 215 -15.44 -9.07 7.42
N PRO A 216 -16.03 -9.88 8.31
CA PRO A 216 -17.48 -9.91 8.51
C PRO A 216 -18.02 -8.53 8.91
N VAL A 217 -19.26 -8.23 8.54
CA VAL A 217 -19.90 -6.92 8.78
C VAL A 217 -19.95 -6.58 10.27
N GLU A 218 -20.17 -7.57 11.12
CA GLU A 218 -20.22 -7.42 12.57
C GLU A 218 -18.87 -6.91 13.11
N ARG A 219 -17.77 -7.49 12.63
CA ARG A 219 -16.41 -7.03 13.00
C ARG A 219 -16.12 -5.63 12.48
N ILE A 220 -16.65 -5.26 11.32
CA ILE A 220 -16.51 -3.89 10.79
C ILE A 220 -17.27 -2.89 11.67
N ILE A 221 -18.48 -3.23 12.13
CA ILE A 221 -19.26 -2.38 13.04
C ILE A 221 -18.53 -2.15 14.37
N ASP A 222 -17.97 -3.22 14.95
CA ASP A 222 -17.18 -3.13 16.19
C ASP A 222 -15.98 -2.19 16.01
N LEU A 223 -15.22 -2.36 14.91
CA LEU A 223 -14.07 -1.51 14.59
C LEU A 223 -14.48 -0.05 14.38
N ASN A 224 -15.59 0.21 13.70
CA ASN A 224 -16.07 1.57 13.44
C ASN A 224 -16.42 2.34 14.72
N SER A 225 -16.93 1.64 15.73
CA SER A 225 -17.27 2.27 17.01
C SER A 225 -16.02 2.80 17.71
N GLY A 226 -14.97 1.99 17.84
CA GLY A 226 -13.71 2.44 18.42
C GLY A 226 -12.93 3.42 17.53
N LEU A 227 -13.03 3.32 16.20
CA LEU A 227 -12.47 4.33 15.30
C LEU A 227 -13.10 5.71 15.51
N ALA A 228 -14.40 5.78 15.79
CA ALA A 228 -15.05 7.06 16.07
C ALA A 228 -14.45 7.76 17.30
N GLU A 229 -14.10 6.99 18.34
CA GLU A 229 -13.41 7.49 19.54
C GLU A 229 -12.00 7.96 19.20
N VAL A 230 -11.21 7.15 18.47
CA VAL A 230 -9.86 7.51 18.02
C VAL A 230 -9.86 8.82 17.23
N LEU A 231 -10.85 9.04 16.36
CA LEU A 231 -10.96 10.26 15.56
C LEU A 231 -11.44 11.46 16.37
N ALA A 232 -12.31 11.26 17.37
CA ALA A 232 -12.80 12.33 18.23
C ALA A 232 -11.67 12.96 19.08
N GLU A 233 -10.61 12.19 19.38
CA GLU A 233 -9.42 12.66 20.08
C GLU A 233 -8.45 13.44 19.19
N LEU A 234 -8.65 13.44 17.86
CA LEU A 234 -7.76 14.15 16.95
C LEU A 234 -8.06 15.64 16.94
N ASN A 235 -7.02 16.44 17.19
CA ASN A 235 -7.07 17.88 17.05
C ASN A 235 -6.84 18.28 15.58
N ILE A 236 -7.87 18.09 14.75
CA ILE A 236 -7.88 18.42 13.32
C ILE A 236 -8.77 19.63 13.00
N SER A 237 -8.44 20.36 11.94
CA SER A 237 -9.12 21.59 11.51
C SER A 237 -10.57 21.40 11.06
N LYS A 238 -10.95 20.18 10.66
CA LYS A 238 -12.30 19.82 10.19
C LYS A 238 -12.77 18.51 10.85
N PRO A 239 -14.06 18.40 11.23
CA PRO A 239 -14.56 17.20 11.89
C PRO A 239 -14.49 15.97 10.98
N ALA A 240 -13.83 14.91 11.47
CA ALA A 240 -13.86 13.58 10.87
C ALA A 240 -15.00 12.73 11.47
N LYS A 241 -15.68 11.93 10.65
CA LYS A 241 -16.74 10.99 11.04
C LYS A 241 -16.55 9.64 10.36
N THR A 242 -16.95 8.56 11.02
CA THR A 242 -16.99 7.22 10.44
C THR A 242 -18.41 6.85 10.01
N PHE A 243 -18.56 6.08 8.94
CA PHE A 243 -19.77 5.34 8.60
C PHE A 243 -19.41 3.91 8.26
N THR A 244 -20.40 3.03 8.23
CA THR A 244 -20.28 1.56 8.21
C THR A 244 -19.34 0.98 7.16
N ASN A 245 -18.95 1.71 6.10
CA ASN A 245 -17.97 1.27 5.09
C ASN A 245 -16.95 2.35 4.64
N SER A 246 -16.90 3.52 5.27
CA SER A 246 -15.96 4.60 4.87
C SER A 246 -15.83 5.70 5.93
N MET A 247 -14.68 6.38 5.93
CA MET A 247 -14.43 7.53 6.80
C MET A 247 -14.55 8.84 5.99
N TYR A 248 -15.13 9.86 6.62
CA TYR A 248 -15.52 11.12 6.02
C TYR A 248 -14.84 12.25 6.78
N LEU A 249 -14.19 13.17 6.08
CA LEU A 249 -13.79 14.47 6.59
C LEU A 249 -14.77 15.50 6.05
N ALA A 250 -15.78 15.85 6.84
CA ALA A 250 -16.79 16.82 6.43
C ALA A 250 -16.24 18.24 6.56
N ALA A 251 -16.20 18.97 5.45
CA ALA A 251 -16.14 20.42 5.47
C ALA A 251 -17.56 20.94 5.20
N ALA A 252 -18.20 21.50 6.22
CA ALA A 252 -19.30 22.43 6.02
C ALA A 252 -18.75 23.78 5.53
#